data_AF-A0A383B161-F1
#
_entry.id   AF-A0A383B161-F1
#
_cell.length_a   1.000
_cell.length_b   1.000
_cell.length_c   1.000
_cell.angle_alpha   90.00
_cell.angle_beta   90.00
_cell.angle_gamma   90.00
#
_symmetry.space_group_name_H-M   'P 1'
#
loop_
_entity.id
_entity.type
_entity.pdbx_description
1 polymer ?
#
loop_
_entity_poly.entity_id
_entity_poly.type
_entity_poly.pdbx_seq_one_letter_code
_entity_poly.pdbx_strand_id
1 'polypeptide(L)'
;EMYEKLDNVTLKSGEQVELGLVKGPDLEWVDRIDGELLAHKGPTWRWGNRIMLEQDLGVDAFFYILHRDGVPFSNVMTIEYDGIGILGHVFTVPEDRRQGSASEIFRGLMAHFEERSGQAMILGTGYDSPPYHIYKSFGFESLESQSGTMAFYSVGENAFREAYFSAGDVVVERLKSTHYPVTPILFSGAFEGVVRSVVMRLYGRNSSEGPLIPLLRDELERRADDRATRSVVARLNGRSTVVGFATT
;
A
#
# COMPACT_ATOMS: atom_id res chain seq x y z
N GLU A 1 5.95 18.33 -11.77
CA GLU A 1 6.64 17.91 -10.54
C GLU A 1 5.61 17.81 -9.43
N MET A 2 5.44 16.60 -8.89
CA MET A 2 4.53 16.25 -7.79
C MET A 2 5.34 15.89 -6.53
N TYR A 3 6.53 16.48 -6.43
CA TYR A 3 7.44 16.37 -5.29
C TYR A 3 7.11 17.43 -4.24
N GLU A 4 7.09 17.02 -2.99
CA GLU A 4 6.96 17.88 -1.83
C GLU A 4 8.07 17.55 -0.83
N LYS A 5 8.74 18.58 -0.32
CA LYS A 5 9.63 18.44 0.82
C LYS A 5 8.78 18.42 2.09
N LEU A 6 8.85 17.33 2.85
CA LEU A 6 8.17 17.21 4.14
C LEU A 6 9.02 17.74 5.30
N ASP A 7 10.31 17.38 5.35
CA ASP A 7 11.20 17.79 6.46
C ASP A 7 12.70 17.68 6.10
N ASN A 8 13.57 18.19 6.97
CA ASN A 8 14.97 17.78 7.06
C ASN A 8 15.16 16.91 8.31
N VAL A 9 15.69 15.71 8.14
CA VAL A 9 15.86 14.76 9.25
C VAL A 9 17.35 14.53 9.54
N THR A 10 17.67 14.39 10.82
CA THR A 10 19.03 14.05 11.26
C THR A 10 19.11 12.55 11.53
N LEU A 11 19.94 11.85 10.76
CA LEU A 11 20.24 10.43 10.95
C LEU A 11 21.06 10.22 12.23
N LYS A 12 21.14 8.97 12.72
CA LYS A 12 21.96 8.63 13.89
C LYS A 12 23.45 8.95 13.74
N SER A 13 23.95 9.03 12.50
CA SER A 13 25.31 9.48 12.18
C SER A 13 25.53 10.98 12.43
N GLY A 14 24.47 11.75 12.66
CA GLY A 14 24.49 13.22 12.68
C GLY A 14 24.35 13.85 11.29
N GLU A 15 24.27 13.04 10.23
CA GLU A 15 24.02 13.52 8.87
C GLU A 15 22.61 14.09 8.73
N GLN A 16 22.48 15.25 8.09
CA GLN A 16 21.21 15.85 7.71
C GLN A 16 20.84 15.41 6.30
N VAL A 17 19.62 14.91 6.12
CA VAL A 17 19.08 14.47 4.82
C VAL A 17 17.64 14.97 4.66
N GLU A 18 17.17 15.04 3.42
CA GLU A 18 15.82 15.53 3.12
C GLU A 18 14.81 14.38 3.12
N LEU A 19 13.69 14.57 3.82
CA LEU A 19 12.49 13.74 3.70
C LEU A 19 11.56 14.36 2.67
N GLY A 20 11.39 13.65 1.56
CA GLY A 20 10.51 14.04 0.46
C GLY A 20 9.32 13.10 0.31
N LEU A 21 8.27 13.64 -0.29
CA LEU A 21 7.10 12.93 -0.76
C LEU A 21 7.02 13.10 -2.27
N VAL A 22 7.00 12.00 -3.02
CA VAL A 22 6.63 12.01 -4.44
C VAL A 22 5.22 11.45 -4.56
N LYS A 23 4.29 12.25 -5.08
CA LYS A 23 2.92 11.80 -5.40
C LYS A 23 2.85 11.36 -6.86
N GLY A 24 2.49 10.10 -7.10
CA GLY A 24 2.30 9.57 -8.44
C GLY A 24 1.03 10.13 -9.13
N PRO A 25 1.03 10.29 -10.47
CA PRO A 25 2.16 10.08 -11.38
C PRO A 25 3.20 11.22 -11.31
N ASP A 26 4.49 10.87 -11.35
CA ASP A 26 5.61 11.80 -11.49
C ASP A 26 6.73 11.17 -12.33
N LEU A 27 6.80 11.57 -13.61
CA LEU A 27 7.73 11.02 -14.60
C LEU A 27 9.21 11.32 -14.30
N GLU A 28 9.49 12.41 -13.57
CA GLU A 28 10.87 12.80 -13.26
C GLU A 28 11.52 11.88 -12.22
N TRP A 29 10.69 11.23 -11.40
CA TRP A 29 11.12 10.33 -10.34
C TRP A 29 11.08 8.84 -10.72
N VAL A 30 10.52 8.48 -11.88
CA VAL A 30 10.40 7.08 -12.35
C VAL A 30 11.73 6.34 -12.28
N ASP A 31 12.76 6.90 -12.91
CA ASP A 31 14.06 6.22 -13.02
C ASP A 31 14.80 6.19 -11.67
N ARG A 32 14.69 7.25 -10.86
CA ARG A 32 15.32 7.32 -9.53
C ARG A 32 14.72 6.32 -8.55
N ILE A 33 13.38 6.20 -8.55
CA ILE A 33 12.67 5.33 -7.61
C ILE A 33 12.61 3.89 -8.11
N ASP A 34 12.05 3.61 -9.29
CA ASP A 34 11.93 2.22 -9.79
C ASP A 34 13.19 1.75 -10.53
N GLY A 35 13.80 2.63 -11.33
CA GLY A 35 14.97 2.29 -12.16
C GLY A 35 16.24 2.04 -11.36
N GLU A 36 16.40 2.71 -10.22
CA GLU A 36 17.60 2.63 -9.37
C GLU A 36 17.28 2.06 -7.97
N LEU A 37 16.56 2.79 -7.11
CA LEU A 37 16.40 2.41 -5.70
C LEU A 37 15.64 1.08 -5.52
N LEU A 38 14.55 0.87 -6.25
CA LEU A 38 13.70 -0.31 -6.17
C LEU A 38 13.95 -1.34 -7.28
N ALA A 39 15.02 -1.17 -8.07
CA ALA A 39 15.35 -2.05 -9.19
C ALA A 39 15.57 -3.52 -8.80
N HIS A 40 15.91 -3.77 -7.54
CA HIS A 40 16.09 -5.09 -6.94
C HIS A 40 14.78 -5.87 -6.74
N LYS A 41 13.61 -5.24 -6.89
CA LYS A 41 12.31 -5.89 -6.75
C LYS A 41 12.00 -6.76 -7.98
N GLY A 42 11.18 -7.80 -7.78
CA GLY A 42 10.76 -8.70 -8.86
C GLY A 42 9.84 -8.02 -9.89
N PRO A 43 9.66 -8.59 -11.09
CA PRO A 43 8.96 -7.95 -12.21
C PRO A 43 7.54 -7.48 -11.89
N THR A 44 6.78 -8.26 -11.12
CA THR A 44 5.41 -7.91 -10.69
C THR A 44 5.37 -6.62 -9.89
N TRP A 45 6.29 -6.47 -8.93
CA TRP A 45 6.38 -5.29 -8.07
C TRP A 45 6.89 -4.08 -8.82
N ARG A 46 7.87 -4.28 -9.73
CA ARG A 46 8.38 -3.21 -10.59
C ARG A 46 7.32 -2.67 -11.54
N TRP A 47 6.52 -3.56 -12.14
CA TRP A 47 5.36 -3.16 -12.93
C TRP A 47 4.41 -2.28 -12.11
N GLY A 48 4.05 -2.71 -10.90
CA GLY A 48 3.16 -1.96 -10.00
C GLY A 48 3.72 -0.58 -9.62
N ASN A 49 4.98 -0.50 -9.21
CA ASN A 49 5.66 0.78 -8.93
C ASN A 49 5.62 1.72 -10.13
N ARG A 50 6.00 1.20 -11.30
CA ARG A 50 6.17 2.00 -12.50
C ARG A 50 4.85 2.58 -12.98
N ILE A 51 3.77 1.78 -13.01
CA ILE A 51 2.47 2.32 -13.44
C ILE A 51 1.94 3.40 -12.50
N MET A 52 2.25 3.35 -11.20
CA MET A 52 1.85 4.37 -10.22
C MET A 52 2.62 5.69 -10.40
N LEU A 53 3.85 5.62 -10.92
CA LEU A 53 4.65 6.80 -11.25
C LEU A 53 4.36 7.34 -12.66
N GLU A 54 3.87 6.51 -13.57
CA GLU A 54 3.66 6.89 -14.97
C GLU A 54 2.23 7.29 -15.33
N GLN A 55 1.23 6.76 -14.61
CA GLN A 55 -0.17 6.86 -15.00
C GLN A 55 -1.04 7.37 -13.86
N ASP A 56 -2.03 8.20 -14.20
CA ASP A 56 -3.13 8.50 -13.29
C ASP A 56 -4.10 7.31 -13.28
N LEU A 57 -4.11 6.58 -12.16
CA LEU A 57 -4.92 5.39 -11.94
C LEU A 57 -6.13 5.66 -11.04
N GLY A 58 -6.40 6.92 -10.68
CA GLY A 58 -7.48 7.31 -9.77
C GLY A 58 -7.24 6.90 -8.30
N VAL A 59 -6.02 6.52 -7.95
CA VAL A 59 -5.56 6.25 -6.58
C VAL A 59 -4.46 7.23 -6.24
N ASP A 60 -4.29 7.52 -4.95
CA ASP A 60 -3.16 8.30 -4.47
C ASP A 60 -1.99 7.36 -4.19
N ALA A 61 -0.91 7.47 -4.98
CA ALA A 61 0.32 6.74 -4.73
C ALA A 61 1.38 7.70 -4.16
N PHE A 62 1.87 7.39 -2.96
CA PHE A 62 2.82 8.23 -2.24
C PHE A 62 4.12 7.47 -2.02
N PHE A 63 5.23 8.03 -2.48
CA PHE A 63 6.57 7.53 -2.23
C PHE A 63 7.27 8.47 -1.27
N TYR A 64 7.43 8.03 -0.03
CA TYR A 64 8.15 8.76 0.99
C TYR A 64 9.62 8.35 0.93
N ILE A 65 10.49 9.30 0.61
CA ILE A 65 11.89 9.03 0.33
C ILE A 65 12.80 9.85 1.24
N LEU A 66 13.92 9.25 1.66
CA LEU A 66 15.09 10.00 2.07
C LEU A 66 16.07 10.06 0.92
N HIS A 67 16.56 11.26 0.63
CA HIS A 67 17.47 11.49 -0.49
C HIS A 67 18.59 12.47 -0.15
N ARG A 68 19.67 12.38 -0.92
CA ARG A 68 20.80 13.32 -0.93
C ARG A 68 20.82 13.99 -2.29
N ASP A 69 20.51 15.29 -2.33
CA ASP A 69 20.51 16.09 -3.57
C ASP A 69 19.71 15.42 -4.72
N GLY A 70 18.54 14.88 -4.39
CA GLY A 70 17.64 14.21 -5.33
C GLY A 70 17.94 12.73 -5.58
N VAL A 71 19.00 12.16 -5.00
CA VAL A 71 19.34 10.73 -5.11
C VAL A 71 18.74 9.95 -3.93
N PRO A 72 17.69 9.15 -4.14
CA PRO A 72 16.98 8.49 -3.05
C PRO A 72 17.74 7.25 -2.57
N PHE A 73 17.81 7.05 -1.25
CA PHE A 73 18.50 5.91 -0.62
C PHE A 73 17.61 5.11 0.34
N SER A 74 16.42 5.63 0.67
CA SER A 74 15.41 4.98 1.49
C SER A 74 14.02 5.30 0.96
N ASN A 75 13.10 4.34 1.02
CA ASN A 75 11.73 4.47 0.51
C ASN A 75 10.74 3.72 1.40
N VAL A 76 9.55 4.30 1.55
CA VAL A 76 8.30 3.63 1.93
C VAL A 76 7.23 4.09 0.95
N MET A 77 6.40 3.17 0.46
CA MET A 77 5.30 3.50 -0.45
C MET A 77 3.96 3.23 0.22
N THR A 78 3.01 4.15 0.03
CA THR A 78 1.58 3.86 0.24
C THR A 78 0.81 4.02 -1.06
N ILE A 79 -0.20 3.18 -1.26
CA ILE A 79 -1.22 3.36 -2.31
C ILE A 79 -2.54 3.44 -1.58
N GLU A 80 -3.30 4.50 -1.85
CA GLU A 80 -4.45 4.88 -1.05
C GLU A 80 -5.67 5.22 -1.92
N TYR A 81 -6.85 4.94 -1.38
CA TYR A 81 -8.13 5.37 -1.95
C TYR A 81 -9.13 5.53 -0.80
N ASP A 82 -9.77 6.70 -0.73
CA ASP A 82 -10.83 6.99 0.25
C ASP A 82 -10.39 6.76 1.72
N GLY A 83 -9.17 7.21 2.05
CA GLY A 83 -8.59 7.06 3.40
C GLY A 83 -8.12 5.64 3.74
N ILE A 84 -8.18 4.69 2.81
CA ILE A 84 -7.71 3.31 3.00
C ILE A 84 -6.44 3.10 2.20
N GLY A 85 -5.41 2.53 2.84
CA GLY A 85 -4.12 2.32 2.24
C GLY A 85 -3.58 0.89 2.32
N ILE A 86 -2.71 0.57 1.37
CA ILE A 86 -1.68 -0.46 1.53
C ILE A 86 -0.33 0.20 1.72
N LEU A 87 0.51 -0.39 2.56
CA LEU A 87 1.89 0.04 2.77
C LEU A 87 2.84 -1.05 2.31
N GLY A 88 3.76 -0.67 1.45
CA GLY A 88 4.69 -1.59 0.82
C GLY A 88 6.00 -0.93 0.41
N HIS A 89 6.78 -1.70 -0.34
CA HIS A 89 8.03 -1.24 -0.98
C HIS A 89 9.04 -0.59 -0.03
N VAL A 90 9.00 -0.96 1.26
CA VAL A 90 9.97 -0.50 2.25
C VAL A 90 11.36 -0.98 1.88
N PHE A 91 12.29 -0.04 1.70
CA PHE A 91 13.68 -0.35 1.38
C PHE A 91 14.61 0.75 1.88
N THR A 92 15.82 0.36 2.25
CA THR A 92 16.94 1.26 2.49
C THR A 92 18.18 0.57 1.96
N VAL A 93 19.00 1.31 1.20
CA VAL A 93 20.26 0.78 0.67
C VAL A 93 21.10 0.21 1.82
N PRO A 94 21.77 -0.94 1.64
CA PRO A 94 22.41 -1.66 2.74
C PRO A 94 23.35 -0.82 3.62
N GLU A 95 24.09 0.12 3.00
CA GLU A 95 25.10 0.96 3.62
C GLU A 95 24.49 2.01 4.58
N ASP A 96 23.25 2.42 4.32
CA ASP A 96 22.50 3.41 5.11
C ASP A 96 21.56 2.78 6.15
N ARG A 97 21.59 1.46 6.32
CA ARG A 97 20.74 0.76 7.30
C ARG A 97 21.17 1.05 8.72
N ARG A 98 20.22 0.87 9.66
CA ARG A 98 20.38 1.07 11.11
C ARG A 98 20.66 2.53 11.53
N GLN A 99 20.59 3.48 10.60
CA GLN A 99 20.75 4.91 10.86
C GLN A 99 19.45 5.64 11.24
N GLY A 100 18.32 4.93 11.34
CA GLY A 100 17.01 5.51 11.66
C GLY A 100 16.15 5.87 10.45
N SER A 101 16.65 5.71 9.23
CA SER A 101 16.01 6.09 7.96
C SER A 101 14.54 5.69 7.85
N ALA A 102 14.23 4.41 8.06
CA ALA A 102 12.84 3.93 8.00
C ALA A 102 11.95 4.56 9.09
N SER A 103 12.47 4.76 10.30
CA SER A 103 11.71 5.40 11.38
C SER A 103 11.43 6.87 11.09
N GLU A 104 12.40 7.60 10.51
CA GLU A 104 12.18 8.99 10.07
C GLU A 104 11.09 9.08 9.01
N ILE A 105 11.16 8.21 7.98
CA ILE A 105 10.11 8.14 6.96
C ILE A 105 8.74 7.84 7.58
N PHE A 106 8.66 6.86 8.49
CA PHE A 106 7.39 6.50 9.13
C PHE A 106 6.80 7.65 9.95
N ARG A 107 7.61 8.49 10.61
CA ARG A 107 7.09 9.67 11.32
C ARG A 107 6.39 10.63 10.36
N GLY A 108 7.04 10.98 9.26
CA GLY A 108 6.45 11.86 8.25
C GLY A 108 5.24 11.23 7.56
N LEU A 109 5.33 9.94 7.20
CA LEU A 109 4.24 9.19 6.58
C LEU A 109 3.01 9.17 7.48
N MET A 110 3.15 8.81 8.75
CA MET A 110 2.00 8.71 9.65
C MET A 110 1.36 10.07 9.91
N ALA A 111 2.17 11.13 10.08
CA ALA A 111 1.66 12.49 10.21
C ALA A 111 0.88 12.93 8.95
N HIS A 112 1.45 12.70 7.77
CA HIS A 112 0.81 13.03 6.49
C HIS A 112 -0.46 12.19 6.22
N PHE A 113 -0.48 10.92 6.66
CA PHE A 113 -1.67 10.07 6.57
C PHE A 113 -2.80 10.57 7.49
N GLU A 114 -2.46 10.97 8.72
CA GLU A 114 -3.42 11.54 9.68
C GLU A 114 -3.98 12.88 9.21
N GLU A 115 -3.14 13.78 8.69
CA GLU A 115 -3.57 15.08 8.14
C GLU A 115 -4.63 14.92 7.04
N ARG A 116 -4.53 13.87 6.24
CA ARG A 116 -5.49 13.54 5.18
C ARG A 116 -6.67 12.68 5.65
N SER A 117 -6.89 12.59 6.97
CA SER A 117 -7.96 11.79 7.59
C SER A 117 -7.90 10.31 7.20
N GLY A 118 -6.69 9.75 7.12
CA GLY A 118 -6.46 8.34 6.91
C GLY A 118 -7.19 7.46 7.94
N GLN A 119 -7.82 6.39 7.47
CA GLN A 119 -8.71 5.55 8.27
C GLN A 119 -8.09 4.19 8.60
N ALA A 120 -7.53 3.52 7.60
CA ALA A 120 -6.94 2.20 7.76
C ALA A 120 -5.77 1.97 6.80
N MET A 121 -4.76 1.24 7.26
CA MET A 121 -3.61 0.88 6.44
C MET A 121 -3.19 -0.57 6.70
N ILE A 122 -3.02 -1.37 5.65
CA ILE A 122 -2.64 -2.78 5.74
C ILE A 122 -1.24 -3.00 5.16
N LEU A 123 -0.46 -3.87 5.78
CA LEU A 123 0.85 -4.27 5.27
C LEU A 123 1.14 -5.76 5.52
N GLY A 124 2.13 -6.28 4.80
CA GLY A 124 2.71 -7.60 5.03
C GLY A 124 4.21 -7.52 5.33
N THR A 125 4.67 -8.28 6.31
CA THR A 125 6.09 -8.43 6.65
C THR A 125 6.38 -9.82 7.23
N GLY A 126 7.65 -10.12 7.51
CA GLY A 126 8.00 -11.28 8.34
C GLY A 126 7.64 -11.00 9.81
N TYR A 127 6.97 -11.94 10.48
CA TYR A 127 6.71 -11.85 11.91
C TYR A 127 8.01 -11.76 12.71
N ASP A 128 8.02 -10.93 13.76
CA ASP A 128 9.17 -10.71 14.67
C ASP A 128 10.47 -10.25 13.96
N SER A 129 10.34 -9.74 12.74
CA SER A 129 11.46 -9.17 11.99
C SER A 129 11.76 -7.73 12.44
N PRO A 130 12.95 -7.17 12.12
CA PRO A 130 13.22 -5.77 12.42
C PRO A 130 12.17 -4.78 11.84
N PRO A 131 11.69 -4.93 10.58
CA PRO A 131 10.57 -4.12 10.07
C PRO A 131 9.28 -4.26 10.89
N TYR A 132 8.95 -5.48 11.34
CA TYR A 132 7.76 -5.74 12.17
C TYR A 132 7.74 -4.87 13.44
N HIS A 133 8.87 -4.77 14.13
CA HIS A 133 8.96 -3.93 15.33
C HIS A 133 8.88 -2.42 15.03
N ILE A 134 9.35 -1.99 13.87
CA ILE A 134 9.18 -0.60 13.42
C ILE A 134 7.70 -0.31 13.24
N TYR A 135 6.98 -1.12 12.44
CA TYR A 135 5.55 -0.93 12.21
C TYR A 135 4.76 -0.95 13.53
N LYS A 136 5.10 -1.88 14.44
CA LYS A 136 4.49 -1.95 15.76
C LYS A 136 4.68 -0.69 16.59
N SER A 137 5.85 -0.04 16.52
CA SER A 137 6.09 1.23 17.22
C SER A 137 5.27 2.41 16.67
N PHE A 138 4.72 2.27 15.46
CA PHE A 138 3.84 3.25 14.81
C PHE A 138 2.35 2.86 14.89
N GLY A 139 1.99 1.94 15.79
CA GLY A 139 0.60 1.58 16.06
C GLY A 139 0.01 0.52 15.12
N PHE A 140 0.82 -0.12 14.28
CA PHE A 140 0.37 -1.29 13.54
C PHE A 140 0.29 -2.51 14.47
N GLU A 141 -0.77 -3.30 14.32
CA GLU A 141 -0.99 -4.52 15.08
C GLU A 141 -1.10 -5.74 14.15
N SER A 142 -0.59 -6.89 14.58
CA SER A 142 -0.80 -8.15 13.86
C SER A 142 -2.28 -8.48 13.79
N LEU A 143 -2.75 -8.88 12.60
CA LEU A 143 -4.13 -9.33 12.44
C LEU A 143 -4.41 -10.65 13.15
N GLU A 144 -3.41 -11.51 13.26
CA GLU A 144 -3.48 -12.83 13.87
C GLU A 144 -2.24 -13.07 14.74
N SER A 145 -2.35 -13.96 15.72
CA SER A 145 -1.21 -14.36 16.54
C SER A 145 -0.06 -14.87 15.66
N GLN A 146 1.14 -14.36 15.88
CA GLN A 146 2.35 -14.70 15.13
C GLN A 146 2.28 -14.40 13.62
N SER A 147 1.38 -13.50 13.20
CA SER A 147 1.30 -13.03 11.82
C SER A 147 2.12 -11.77 11.60
N GLY A 148 2.83 -11.73 10.47
CA GLY A 148 3.47 -10.52 9.98
C GLY A 148 2.55 -9.68 9.08
N THR A 149 1.30 -10.09 8.86
CA THR A 149 0.28 -9.22 8.27
C THR A 149 -0.28 -8.32 9.36
N MET A 150 -0.15 -7.01 9.17
CA MET A 150 -0.46 -6.01 10.18
C MET A 150 -1.42 -4.95 9.65
N ALA A 151 -2.13 -4.29 10.56
CA ALA A 151 -3.04 -3.20 10.25
C ALA A 151 -2.89 -2.05 11.25
N PHE A 152 -3.06 -0.84 10.75
CA PHE A 152 -3.32 0.37 11.53
C PHE A 152 -4.75 0.81 11.27
N TYR A 153 -5.47 1.23 12.32
CA TYR A 153 -6.82 1.78 12.24
C TYR A 153 -6.90 3.03 13.12
N SER A 154 -7.22 4.19 12.53
CA SER A 154 -7.18 5.48 13.26
C SER A 154 -8.20 5.58 14.40
N VAL A 155 -9.32 4.86 14.27
CA VAL A 155 -10.40 4.80 15.28
C VAL A 155 -10.50 3.42 15.97
N GLY A 156 -9.51 2.55 15.75
CA GLY A 156 -9.54 1.15 16.20
C GLY A 156 -10.32 0.23 15.26
N GLU A 157 -9.93 -1.06 15.23
CA GLU A 157 -10.44 -2.03 14.24
C GLU A 157 -11.97 -2.19 14.28
N ASN A 158 -12.55 -2.38 15.47
CA ASN A 158 -13.98 -2.66 15.58
C ASN A 158 -14.85 -1.50 15.06
N ALA A 159 -14.56 -0.27 15.51
CA ALA A 159 -15.30 0.92 15.10
C ALA A 159 -15.13 1.19 13.60
N PHE A 160 -13.90 1.05 13.08
CA PHE A 160 -13.64 1.17 11.64
C PHE A 160 -14.47 0.16 10.85
N ARG A 161 -14.45 -1.12 11.23
CA ARG A 161 -15.14 -2.20 10.50
C ARG A 161 -16.65 -2.06 10.54
N GLU A 162 -17.22 -1.68 11.69
CA GLU A 162 -18.65 -1.43 11.83
C GLU A 162 -19.11 -0.33 10.85
N ALA A 163 -18.36 0.76 10.76
CA ALA A 163 -18.65 1.83 9.81
C ALA A 163 -18.43 1.38 8.35
N TYR A 164 -17.27 0.79 8.06
CA TYR A 164 -16.84 0.42 6.71
C TYR A 164 -17.76 -0.61 6.06
N PHE A 165 -18.18 -1.65 6.81
CA PHE A 165 -19.08 -2.71 6.34
C PHE A 165 -20.55 -2.47 6.69
N SER A 166 -20.93 -1.27 7.11
CA SER A 166 -22.33 -0.93 7.36
C SER A 166 -23.18 -1.19 6.11
N ALA A 167 -24.39 -1.72 6.32
CA ALA A 167 -25.26 -2.19 5.24
C ALA A 167 -25.53 -1.10 4.18
N GLY A 168 -25.70 -1.56 2.93
CA GLY A 168 -26.02 -0.72 1.79
C GLY A 168 -26.21 -1.54 0.53
N ASP A 169 -26.66 -0.88 -0.53
CA ASP A 169 -26.85 -1.53 -1.83
C ASP A 169 -25.50 -1.98 -2.42
N VAL A 170 -25.46 -3.16 -3.01
CA VAL A 170 -24.26 -3.73 -3.62
C VAL A 170 -24.32 -3.58 -5.13
N VAL A 171 -23.22 -3.10 -5.72
CA VAL A 171 -22.99 -3.08 -7.17
C VAL A 171 -21.80 -3.97 -7.51
N VAL A 172 -21.88 -4.65 -8.65
CA VAL A 172 -20.80 -5.48 -9.17
C VAL A 172 -20.19 -4.79 -10.38
N GLU A 173 -18.88 -4.61 -10.37
CA GLU A 173 -18.16 -3.99 -11.47
C GLU A 173 -16.82 -4.67 -11.74
N ARG A 174 -16.25 -4.39 -12.91
CA ARG A 174 -14.90 -4.82 -13.30
C ARG A 174 -13.86 -4.33 -12.29
N LEU A 175 -12.85 -5.15 -12.01
CA LEU A 175 -11.69 -4.75 -11.19
C LEU A 175 -11.02 -3.51 -11.80
N LYS A 176 -10.68 -2.53 -10.95
CA LYS A 176 -10.07 -1.24 -11.30
C LYS A 176 -8.98 -0.96 -10.28
N SER A 177 -8.08 -0.02 -10.61
CA SER A 177 -6.97 0.37 -9.74
C SER A 177 -7.45 0.90 -8.38
N THR A 178 -8.60 1.59 -8.32
CA THR A 178 -9.21 2.07 -7.06
C THR A 178 -9.58 0.97 -6.09
N HIS A 179 -9.80 -0.26 -6.57
CA HIS A 179 -10.07 -1.40 -5.69
C HIS A 179 -8.79 -1.96 -5.05
N TYR A 180 -7.62 -1.64 -5.58
CA TYR A 180 -6.36 -2.23 -5.15
C TYR A 180 -6.04 -1.96 -3.66
N PRO A 181 -6.06 -0.70 -3.17
CA PRO A 181 -5.76 -0.42 -1.77
C PRO A 181 -6.88 -0.82 -0.79
N VAL A 182 -8.13 -0.91 -1.25
CA VAL A 182 -9.30 -1.16 -0.38
C VAL A 182 -9.68 -2.64 -0.26
N THR A 183 -9.35 -3.47 -1.25
CA THR A 183 -9.68 -4.90 -1.26
C THR A 183 -9.00 -5.68 -0.11
N PRO A 184 -7.77 -5.36 0.32
CA PRO A 184 -7.15 -6.01 1.48
C PRO A 184 -8.02 -6.00 2.74
N ILE A 185 -8.86 -4.98 2.97
CA ILE A 185 -9.78 -4.91 4.12
C ILE A 185 -10.78 -6.08 4.17
N LEU A 186 -11.24 -6.55 3.00
CA LEU A 186 -12.11 -7.72 2.89
C LEU A 186 -11.36 -9.01 3.30
N PHE A 187 -10.15 -9.19 2.76
CA PHE A 187 -9.36 -10.41 2.95
C PHE A 187 -8.64 -10.49 4.30
N SER A 188 -8.35 -9.34 4.90
CA SER A 188 -7.76 -9.22 6.24
C SER A 188 -8.80 -9.31 7.36
N GLY A 189 -10.10 -9.32 7.02
CA GLY A 189 -11.15 -9.14 8.01
C GLY A 189 -11.47 -10.35 8.88
N ALA A 190 -11.81 -10.11 10.14
CA ALA A 190 -12.23 -11.14 11.11
C ALA A 190 -13.63 -11.72 10.79
N PHE A 191 -13.71 -12.45 9.68
CA PHE A 191 -14.88 -13.21 9.24
C PHE A 191 -14.61 -14.70 9.38
N GLU A 192 -15.64 -15.49 9.66
CA GLU A 192 -15.53 -16.95 9.63
C GLU A 192 -15.14 -17.43 8.21
N GLY A 193 -14.26 -18.42 8.14
CA GLY A 193 -13.79 -19.01 6.88
C GLY A 193 -12.27 -19.06 6.77
N VAL A 194 -11.76 -20.25 6.45
CA VAL A 194 -10.32 -20.51 6.28
C VAL A 194 -9.87 -20.31 4.84
N VAL A 195 -10.73 -20.54 3.85
CA VAL A 195 -10.41 -20.33 2.43
C VAL A 195 -11.11 -19.06 1.96
N ARG A 196 -10.34 -18.04 1.58
CA ARG A 196 -10.89 -16.76 1.10
C ARG A 196 -10.88 -16.64 -0.41
N SER A 197 -9.81 -17.10 -1.05
CA SER A 197 -9.74 -17.19 -2.52
C SER A 197 -8.74 -18.25 -2.93
N VAL A 198 -9.23 -19.28 -3.62
CA VAL A 198 -8.39 -20.36 -4.16
C VAL A 198 -7.48 -19.83 -5.28
N VAL A 199 -8.01 -18.98 -6.16
CA VAL A 199 -7.24 -18.43 -7.30
C VAL A 199 -6.08 -17.56 -6.81
N MET A 200 -6.32 -16.73 -5.78
CA MET A 200 -5.27 -15.90 -5.17
C MET A 200 -4.44 -16.63 -4.10
N ARG A 201 -4.75 -17.91 -3.81
CA ARG A 201 -4.14 -18.69 -2.72
C ARG A 201 -4.19 -17.99 -1.36
N LEU A 202 -5.30 -17.31 -1.09
CA LEU A 202 -5.55 -16.60 0.17
C LEU A 202 -6.30 -17.51 1.14
N TYR A 203 -5.62 -17.84 2.23
CA TYR A 203 -6.12 -18.65 3.34
C TYR A 203 -5.99 -17.85 4.64
N GLY A 204 -6.98 -17.96 5.54
CA GLY A 204 -7.05 -17.16 6.76
C GLY A 204 -7.09 -15.66 6.48
N ARG A 205 -6.83 -14.84 7.50
CA ARG A 205 -6.69 -13.38 7.33
C ARG A 205 -5.33 -13.08 6.74
N ASN A 206 -5.30 -12.54 5.53
CA ASN A 206 -4.06 -12.16 4.88
C ASN A 206 -4.26 -10.99 3.91
N SER A 207 -3.18 -10.32 3.53
CA SER A 207 -3.22 -9.22 2.56
C SER A 207 -3.39 -9.78 1.14
N SER A 208 -4.30 -9.20 0.38
CA SER A 208 -4.47 -9.46 -1.04
C SER A 208 -3.57 -8.61 -1.93
N GLU A 209 -2.73 -7.73 -1.37
CA GLU A 209 -1.85 -6.80 -2.10
C GLU A 209 -1.05 -7.50 -3.20
N GLY A 210 -0.22 -8.50 -2.87
CA GLY A 210 0.59 -9.20 -3.86
C GLY A 210 -0.25 -9.96 -4.89
N PRO A 211 -1.20 -10.83 -4.45
CA PRO A 211 -2.04 -11.59 -5.38
C PRO A 211 -2.93 -10.76 -6.32
N LEU A 212 -3.29 -9.52 -5.95
CA LEU A 212 -4.11 -8.66 -6.79
C LEU A 212 -3.36 -8.01 -7.96
N ILE A 213 -2.05 -7.76 -7.84
CA ILE A 213 -1.27 -7.09 -8.90
C ILE A 213 -1.42 -7.77 -10.27
N PRO A 214 -1.19 -9.09 -10.43
CA PRO A 214 -1.34 -9.72 -11.74
C PRO A 214 -2.78 -9.71 -12.26
N LEU A 215 -3.78 -9.75 -11.37
CA LEU A 215 -5.19 -9.67 -11.76
C LEU A 215 -5.56 -8.26 -12.23
N LEU A 216 -5.09 -7.24 -11.52
CA LEU A 216 -5.24 -5.84 -11.92
C LEU A 216 -4.57 -5.60 -13.27
N ARG A 217 -3.35 -6.11 -13.46
CA ARG A 217 -2.64 -6.02 -14.73
C ARG A 217 -3.44 -6.62 -15.88
N ASP A 218 -3.90 -7.87 -15.73
CA ASP A 218 -4.69 -8.54 -16.77
C ASP A 218 -5.97 -7.75 -17.07
N GLU A 219 -6.67 -7.24 -16.06
CA GLU A 219 -7.89 -6.45 -16.29
C GLU A 219 -7.66 -5.09 -16.95
N LEU A 220 -6.54 -4.42 -16.66
CA LEU A 220 -6.16 -3.19 -17.35
C LEU A 220 -5.85 -3.46 -18.83
N GLU A 221 -5.07 -4.50 -19.12
CA GLU A 221 -4.76 -4.93 -20.50
C GLU A 221 -6.04 -5.36 -21.24
N ARG A 222 -6.90 -6.16 -20.60
CA ARG A 222 -8.18 -6.60 -21.18
C ARG A 222 -9.12 -5.43 -21.47
N ARG A 223 -9.17 -4.43 -20.59
CA ARG A 223 -9.98 -3.23 -20.82
C ARG A 223 -9.46 -2.41 -21.99
N ALA A 224 -8.14 -2.25 -22.12
CA ALA A 224 -7.54 -1.54 -23.25
C ALA A 224 -7.85 -2.22 -24.59
N ASP A 225 -7.94 -3.55 -24.59
CA ASP A 225 -8.24 -4.38 -25.77
C ASP A 225 -9.75 -4.65 -25.98
N ASP A 226 -10.65 -4.03 -25.22
CA ASP A 226 -12.11 -4.30 -25.20
C ASP A 226 -12.47 -5.81 -25.03
N ARG A 227 -11.65 -6.53 -24.26
CA ARG A 227 -11.88 -7.94 -23.92
C ARG A 227 -12.86 -8.10 -22.76
N ALA A 228 -13.56 -9.23 -22.72
CA ALA A 228 -14.51 -9.56 -21.64
C ALA A 228 -13.84 -9.58 -20.25
N THR A 229 -14.55 -9.14 -19.21
CA THR A 229 -14.08 -9.13 -17.82
C THR A 229 -13.87 -10.54 -17.27
N ARG A 230 -12.79 -10.76 -16.51
CA ARG A 230 -12.49 -11.99 -15.75
C ARG A 230 -12.50 -11.79 -14.25
N SER A 231 -12.13 -10.62 -13.75
CA SER A 231 -12.16 -10.28 -12.34
C SER A 231 -13.17 -9.15 -12.06
N VAL A 232 -14.06 -9.40 -11.12
CA VAL A 232 -15.09 -8.46 -10.67
C VAL A 232 -15.02 -8.23 -9.17
N VAL A 233 -15.44 -7.03 -8.77
CA VAL A 233 -15.52 -6.57 -7.39
C VAL A 233 -16.98 -6.25 -7.10
N ALA A 234 -17.49 -6.78 -6.00
CA ALA A 234 -18.74 -6.34 -5.41
C ALA A 234 -18.42 -5.28 -4.36
N ARG A 235 -18.99 -4.08 -4.50
CA ARG A 235 -18.78 -2.96 -3.57
C ARG A 235 -20.10 -2.34 -3.16
N LEU A 236 -20.10 -1.63 -2.04
CA LEU A 236 -21.25 -0.82 -1.63
C LEU A 236 -21.41 0.38 -2.58
N ASN A 237 -22.62 0.63 -3.03
CA ASN A 237 -22.93 1.73 -3.95
C ASN A 237 -22.60 3.08 -3.29
N GLY A 238 -21.95 3.97 -4.05
CA GLY A 238 -21.46 5.25 -3.54
C GLY A 238 -20.33 5.19 -2.50
N ARG A 239 -19.75 4.02 -2.22
CA ARG A 239 -18.64 3.86 -1.26
C ARG A 239 -17.49 3.06 -1.87
N SER A 240 -16.32 3.18 -1.26
CA SER A 240 -15.12 2.41 -1.58
C SER A 240 -15.14 0.97 -1.02
N THR A 241 -16.05 0.68 -0.10
CA THR A 241 -16.18 -0.61 0.59
C THR A 241 -16.32 -1.78 -0.37
N VAL A 242 -15.31 -2.64 -0.41
CA VAL A 242 -15.35 -3.94 -1.11
C VAL A 242 -15.94 -5.01 -0.20
N VAL A 243 -17.02 -5.64 -0.66
CA VAL A 243 -17.75 -6.70 0.07
C VAL A 243 -17.67 -8.07 -0.62
N GLY A 244 -17.14 -8.13 -1.84
CA GLY A 244 -16.90 -9.38 -2.53
C GLY A 244 -15.91 -9.22 -3.68
N PHE A 245 -15.26 -10.33 -4.02
CA PHE A 245 -14.33 -10.44 -5.13
C PHE A 245 -14.53 -11.78 -5.82
N ALA A 246 -14.62 -11.79 -7.14
CA ALA A 246 -14.70 -13.01 -7.92
C ALA A 246 -13.78 -12.93 -9.13
N THR A 247 -13.16 -14.05 -9.48
CA THR A 247 -12.31 -14.16 -10.67
C THR A 247 -12.43 -15.53 -11.31
N THR A 248 -12.36 -15.57 -12.64
CA THR A 248 -12.41 -16.79 -13.46
C THR A 248 -11.13 -16.96 -14.27
#